data_AF-A0A6G0WIF2-F1
#
_entry.id   AF-A0A6G0WIF2-F1
#
_cell.length_a   1.000
_cell.length_b   1.000
_cell.length_c   1.000
_cell.angle_alpha   90.00
_cell.angle_beta   90.00
_cell.angle_gamma   90.00
#
_symmetry.space_group_name_H-M   'P 1'
#
loop_
_entity.id
_entity.type
_entity.pdbx_description
1 polymer ?
#
loop_
_entity_poly.entity_id
_entity_poly.type
_entity_poly.pdbx_seq_one_letter_code
_entity_poly.pdbx_strand_id
1 'polypeptide(L)'
;MSGGSSAAAMEKTLKEMNESFAGCLALVVAPVEYPPPSRPKPLQQDATDLNDQNELMSSYFAQAKKLELLLLAQESHEAGETRTQVEAEIQALEHELSEKNDLIDKYSEVIRGWEGKFKRLDSKMSVS
;
A
#
# COMPACT_ATOMS: atom_id res chain seq x y z
N MET A 1 5.67 13.79 3.14
CA MET A 1 6.68 13.82 2.05
C MET A 1 7.70 12.66 2.15
N SER A 2 7.35 11.46 2.66
CA SER A 2 8.32 10.35 2.84
C SER A 2 8.38 9.32 1.70
N GLY A 3 7.48 9.37 0.70
CA GLY A 3 7.41 8.37 -0.37
C GLY A 3 8.62 8.28 -1.31
N GLY A 4 9.45 9.33 -1.39
CA GLY A 4 10.61 9.38 -2.28
C GLY A 4 11.76 8.45 -1.90
N SER A 5 11.90 8.10 -0.60
CA SER A 5 13.01 7.26 -0.14
C SER A 5 12.76 5.77 -0.35
N SER A 6 11.50 5.32 -0.27
CA SER A 6 11.15 3.91 -0.46
C SER A 6 11.18 3.52 -1.94
N ALA A 7 10.64 4.39 -2.81
CA ALA A 7 10.65 4.18 -4.26
C ALA A 7 12.08 4.06 -4.82
N ALA A 8 12.98 4.96 -4.43
CA ALA A 8 14.38 4.91 -4.85
C ALA A 8 15.11 3.65 -4.36
N ALA A 9 14.79 3.17 -3.14
CA ALA A 9 15.36 1.93 -2.60
C ALA A 9 14.86 0.68 -3.34
N MET A 10 13.58 0.65 -3.71
CA MET A 10 13.01 -0.42 -4.52
C MET A 10 13.58 -0.45 -5.93
N GLU A 11 13.67 0.71 -6.60
CA GLU A 11 14.25 0.82 -7.93
C GLU A 11 15.71 0.34 -7.97
N LYS A 12 16.50 0.74 -6.97
CA LYS A 12 17.88 0.26 -6.81
C LYS A 12 17.93 -1.26 -6.63
N THR A 13 17.09 -1.81 -5.75
CA THR A 13 17.04 -3.26 -5.48
C THR A 13 16.62 -4.05 -6.71
N LEU A 14 15.64 -3.55 -7.47
CA LEU A 14 15.20 -4.15 -8.72
C LEU A 14 16.30 -4.14 -9.78
N LYS A 15 17.07 -3.05 -9.86
CA LYS A 15 18.21 -2.95 -10.77
C LYS A 15 19.29 -3.97 -10.43
N GLU A 16 19.68 -4.07 -9.15
CA GLU A 16 20.68 -5.05 -8.67
C GLU A 16 20.21 -6.51 -8.89
N MET A 17 18.91 -6.78 -8.72
CA MET A 17 18.30 -8.07 -9.01
C MET A 17 18.39 -8.41 -10.52
N ASN A 18 18.04 -7.46 -11.38
CA ASN A 18 18.11 -7.64 -12.84
C ASN A 18 19.55 -7.83 -13.33
N GLU A 19 20.51 -7.12 -12.74
CA GLU A 19 21.94 -7.30 -13.04
C GLU A 19 22.41 -8.71 -12.67
N SER A 20 22.02 -9.22 -11.49
CA SER A 20 22.34 -10.60 -11.07
C SER A 20 21.71 -11.63 -12.01
N PHE A 21 20.47 -11.42 -12.44
CA PHE A 21 19.77 -12.30 -13.38
C PHE A 21 20.39 -12.30 -14.77
N ALA A 22 20.75 -11.12 -15.29
CA ALA A 22 21.45 -11.00 -16.57
C ALA A 22 22.81 -11.72 -16.53
N GLY A 23 23.53 -11.65 -15.40
CA GLY A 23 24.74 -12.43 -15.15
C GLY A 23 24.51 -13.93 -15.27
N CYS A 24 23.45 -14.46 -14.64
CA CYS A 24 23.10 -15.88 -14.76
C CYS A 24 22.86 -16.30 -16.23
N LEU A 25 22.16 -15.46 -17.01
CA LEU A 25 21.86 -15.75 -18.41
C LEU A 25 23.11 -15.73 -19.29
N ALA A 26 24.07 -14.84 -19.00
CA ALA A 26 25.32 -14.75 -19.74
C ALA A 26 26.19 -16.01 -19.59
N LEU A 27 26.16 -16.67 -18.43
CA LEU A 27 26.88 -17.94 -18.20
C LEU A 27 26.22 -19.12 -18.92
N VAL A 28 24.88 -19.15 -18.98
CA VAL A 28 24.12 -20.27 -19.58
C VAL A 28 24.05 -20.16 -21.11
N VAL A 29 24.02 -18.94 -21.65
CA VAL A 29 23.85 -18.66 -23.08
C VAL A 29 25.14 -18.07 -23.64
N ALA A 30 26.20 -18.87 -23.68
CA ALA A 30 27.43 -18.45 -24.33
C ALA A 30 27.18 -18.23 -25.85
N PRO A 31 27.74 -17.17 -26.46
CA PRO A 31 27.67 -16.95 -27.90
C PRO A 31 28.21 -18.17 -28.66
N VAL A 32 27.47 -18.61 -29.69
CA VAL A 32 27.91 -19.73 -30.54
C VAL A 32 29.01 -19.25 -31.47
N GLU A 33 30.27 -19.52 -31.12
CA GLU A 33 31.42 -19.25 -31.99
C GLU A 33 31.82 -20.50 -32.79
N TYR A 34 32.16 -20.32 -34.08
CA TYR A 34 32.64 -21.39 -34.95
C TYR A 34 33.95 -21.01 -35.66
N PRO A 35 34.98 -21.87 -35.65
CA PRO A 35 35.04 -23.17 -34.97
C PRO A 35 35.02 -23.03 -33.44
N PRO A 36 34.51 -24.03 -32.69
CA PRO A 36 34.42 -23.94 -31.24
C PRO A 36 35.80 -23.67 -30.63
N PRO A 37 35.93 -22.72 -29.69
CA PRO A 37 37.19 -22.44 -29.04
C PRO A 37 37.67 -23.66 -28.25
N SER A 38 38.97 -23.95 -28.34
CA SER A 38 39.59 -24.99 -27.52
C SER A 38 39.51 -24.58 -26.04
N ARG A 39 38.86 -25.38 -25.20
CA ARG A 39 38.77 -25.17 -23.74
C ARG A 39 39.90 -25.90 -22.99
N PRO A 40 40.90 -25.20 -22.45
CA PRO A 40 41.93 -25.83 -21.63
C PRO A 40 41.32 -26.24 -20.28
N LYS A 41 41.49 -27.52 -19.89
CA LYS A 41 40.97 -28.10 -18.64
C LYS A 41 39.45 -27.90 -18.43
N PRO A 42 38.61 -28.54 -19.26
CA PRO A 42 37.16 -28.34 -19.27
C PRO A 42 36.49 -28.52 -17.90
N LEU A 43 36.88 -29.57 -17.16
CA LEU A 43 36.30 -29.88 -15.85
C LEU A 43 36.53 -28.78 -14.80
N GLN A 44 37.68 -28.08 -14.87
CA GLN A 44 37.96 -26.98 -13.95
C GLN A 44 37.15 -25.74 -14.31
N GLN A 45 36.97 -25.47 -15.61
CA GLN A 45 36.13 -24.37 -16.08
C GLN A 45 34.66 -24.61 -15.74
N ASP A 46 34.12 -25.80 -16.00
CA ASP A 46 32.73 -26.14 -15.66
C ASP A 46 32.47 -26.02 -14.14
N ALA A 47 33.45 -26.36 -13.29
CA ALA A 47 33.33 -26.20 -11.85
C ALA A 47 33.33 -24.72 -11.40
N THR A 48 34.13 -23.86 -12.06
CA THR A 48 34.12 -22.41 -11.83
C THR A 48 32.81 -21.81 -12.30
N ASP A 49 32.33 -22.15 -13.50
CA ASP A 49 31.07 -21.64 -14.05
C ASP A 49 29.87 -21.99 -13.16
N LEU A 50 29.83 -23.21 -12.61
CA LEU A 50 28.80 -23.62 -11.64
C LEU A 50 28.89 -22.86 -10.32
N ASN A 51 30.10 -22.56 -9.84
CA ASN A 51 30.28 -21.76 -8.63
C ASN A 51 29.80 -20.32 -8.85
N ASP A 52 30.22 -19.70 -9.95
CA ASP A 52 29.84 -18.34 -10.33
C ASP A 52 28.32 -18.23 -10.55
N GLN A 53 27.72 -19.24 -11.17
CA GLN A 53 26.27 -19.33 -11.32
C GLN A 53 25.56 -19.41 -9.94
N ASN A 54 26.07 -20.19 -9.00
CA ASN A 54 25.51 -20.28 -7.65
C ASN A 54 25.61 -18.95 -6.88
N GLU A 55 26.72 -18.23 -7.01
CA GLU A 55 26.89 -16.91 -6.40
C GLU A 55 25.92 -15.88 -6.99
N LEU A 56 25.77 -15.84 -8.32
CA LEU A 56 24.82 -14.95 -8.99
C LEU A 56 23.37 -15.26 -8.63
N MET A 57 22.99 -16.53 -8.57
CA MET A 57 21.65 -16.94 -8.11
C MET A 57 21.42 -16.55 -6.65
N SER A 58 22.43 -16.72 -5.79
CA SER A 58 22.33 -16.32 -4.38
C SER A 58 22.12 -14.81 -4.24
N SER A 59 22.84 -14.01 -5.02
CA SER A 59 22.64 -12.55 -5.10
C SER A 59 21.23 -12.20 -5.58
N TYR A 60 20.76 -12.85 -6.65
CA TYR A 60 19.40 -12.65 -7.17
C TYR A 60 18.34 -12.89 -6.09
N PHE A 61 18.40 -14.03 -5.39
CA PHE A 61 17.42 -14.36 -4.36
C PHE A 61 17.51 -13.43 -3.13
N ALA A 62 18.71 -12.98 -2.76
CA ALA A 62 18.88 -11.99 -1.70
C ALA A 62 18.20 -10.65 -2.06
N GLN A 63 18.36 -10.18 -3.31
CA GLN A 63 17.71 -8.96 -3.78
C GLN A 63 16.19 -9.14 -3.92
N ALA A 64 15.72 -10.30 -4.40
CA ALA A 64 14.30 -10.62 -4.45
C ALA A 64 13.66 -10.58 -3.05
N LYS A 65 14.34 -11.16 -2.04
CA LYS A 65 13.86 -11.12 -0.65
C LYS A 65 13.83 -9.70 -0.08
N LYS A 66 14.84 -8.91 -0.39
CA LYS A 66 14.90 -7.50 0.01
C LYS A 66 13.76 -6.70 -0.62
N LEU A 67 13.45 -6.93 -1.89
CA LEU A 67 12.34 -6.28 -2.59
C LEU A 67 10.98 -6.64 -1.97
N GLU A 68 10.77 -7.93 -1.65
CA GLU A 68 9.57 -8.41 -0.94
C GLU A 68 9.35 -7.66 0.38
N LEU A 69 10.40 -7.51 1.18
CA LEU A 69 10.31 -6.79 2.47
C LEU A 69 9.98 -5.31 2.30
N LEU A 70 10.50 -4.65 1.25
CA LEU A 70 10.19 -3.25 0.96
C LEU A 70 8.71 -3.09 0.56
N LEU A 71 8.17 -4.00 -0.25
CA LEU A 71 6.76 -3.99 -0.66
C LEU A 71 5.82 -4.20 0.54
N LEU A 72 6.12 -5.18 1.41
CA LEU A 72 5.34 -5.44 2.62
C LEU A 72 5.33 -4.24 3.59
N ALA A 73 6.48 -3.55 3.70
CA ALA A 73 6.58 -2.34 4.52
C ALA A 73 5.75 -1.19 3.95
N GLN A 74 5.68 -1.05 2.62
CA GLN A 74 4.85 -0.04 1.96
C GLN A 74 3.36 -0.32 2.17
N GLU A 75 2.89 -1.54 1.94
CA GLU A 75 1.47 -1.91 2.16
C GLU A 75 1.04 -1.65 3.61
N SER A 76 1.91 -1.96 4.58
CA SER A 76 1.63 -1.71 6.00
C SER A 76 1.49 -0.23 6.32
N HIS A 77 2.29 0.62 5.68
CA HIS A 77 2.26 2.07 5.89
C HIS A 77 1.01 2.70 5.25
N GLU A 78 0.69 2.32 4.01
CA GLU A 78 -0.49 2.79 3.29
C GLU A 78 -1.79 2.34 3.98
N ALA A 79 -1.85 1.09 4.46
CA ALA A 79 -2.99 0.59 5.23
C ALA A 79 -3.15 1.34 6.56
N GLY A 80 -2.04 1.66 7.24
CA GLY A 80 -2.03 2.45 8.47
C GLY A 80 -2.55 3.88 8.25
N GLU A 81 -2.03 4.57 7.23
CA GLU A 81 -2.45 5.93 6.88
C GLU A 81 -3.94 5.99 6.51
N THR A 82 -4.40 5.05 5.69
CA THR A 82 -5.81 4.94 5.30
C THR A 82 -6.70 4.70 6.51
N ARG A 83 -6.29 3.81 7.43
CA ARG A 83 -7.05 3.53 8.64
C ARG A 83 -7.16 4.76 9.54
N THR A 84 -6.06 5.48 9.79
CA THR A 84 -6.08 6.69 10.62
C THR A 84 -6.96 7.78 9.99
N GLN A 85 -6.93 7.92 8.66
CA GLN A 85 -7.79 8.88 7.96
C GLN A 85 -9.28 8.55 8.14
N VAL A 86 -9.64 7.27 7.98
CA VAL A 86 -11.02 6.79 8.18
C VAL A 86 -11.47 6.97 9.63
N GLU A 87 -10.61 6.64 10.61
CA GLU A 87 -10.90 6.85 12.03
C GLU A 87 -11.15 8.33 12.37
N ALA A 88 -10.38 9.25 11.78
CA ALA A 88 -10.59 10.69 11.94
C ALA A 88 -11.90 11.18 11.29
N GLU A 89 -12.25 10.67 10.11
CA GLU A 89 -13.50 11.00 9.44
C GLU A 89 -14.72 10.50 10.23
N ILE A 90 -14.65 9.28 10.78
CA ILE A 90 -15.70 8.73 11.66
C ILE A 90 -15.94 9.66 12.85
N GLN A 91 -14.88 10.08 13.54
CA GLN A 91 -15.02 10.98 14.70
C GLN A 91 -15.65 12.33 14.32
N ALA A 92 -15.30 12.88 13.15
CA ALA A 92 -15.90 14.11 12.67
C ALA A 92 -17.39 13.94 12.37
N LEU A 93 -17.77 12.84 11.71
CA LEU A 93 -19.16 12.51 11.41
C LEU A 93 -19.98 12.24 12.68
N GLU A 94 -19.42 11.53 13.65
CA GLU A 94 -20.05 11.29 14.95
C GLU A 94 -20.32 12.60 15.70
N HIS A 95 -19.37 13.53 15.66
CA HIS A 95 -19.54 14.86 16.25
C HIS A 95 -20.65 15.65 15.57
N GLU A 96 -20.63 15.74 14.24
CA GLU A 96 -21.68 16.45 13.48
C GLU A 96 -23.07 15.82 13.70
N LEU A 97 -23.14 14.49 13.79
CA LEU A 97 -24.38 13.78 14.07
C LEU A 97 -24.91 14.11 15.47
N SER A 98 -24.02 14.23 16.46
CA SER A 98 -24.39 14.69 17.82
C SER A 98 -24.96 16.10 17.80
N GLU A 99 -24.31 17.06 17.12
CA GLU A 99 -24.78 18.43 17.02
C GLU A 99 -26.15 18.52 16.32
N LYS A 100 -26.34 17.71 15.28
CA LYS A 100 -27.62 17.61 14.56
C LYS A 100 -28.73 17.04 15.44
N ASN A 101 -28.44 16.02 16.25
CA ASN A 101 -29.41 15.48 17.20
C ASN A 101 -29.81 16.53 18.25
N ASP A 102 -28.85 17.27 18.82
CA ASP A 102 -29.14 18.35 19.76
C ASP A 102 -30.04 19.43 19.12
N LEU A 103 -29.85 19.71 17.84
CA LEU A 103 -30.67 20.65 17.10
C LEU A 103 -32.10 20.14 16.87
N ILE A 104 -32.25 18.85 16.56
CA ILE A 104 -33.54 18.19 16.42
C ILE A 104 -34.33 18.27 17.73
N ASP A 105 -33.70 18.04 18.87
CA ASP A 105 -34.36 18.12 20.18
C ASP A 105 -34.87 19.53 20.47
N LYS A 106 -34.06 20.57 20.19
CA LYS A 106 -34.46 21.98 20.32
C LYS A 106 -35.67 22.31 19.43
N TYR A 107 -35.63 21.90 18.16
CA TYR A 107 -36.78 22.15 17.27
C TYR A 107 -38.02 21.36 17.68
N SER A 108 -37.85 20.15 18.20
CA SER A 108 -38.94 19.32 18.71
C SER A 108 -39.64 19.95 19.91
N GLU A 109 -38.93 20.66 20.78
CA GLU A 109 -39.53 21.48 21.84
C GLU A 109 -40.33 22.67 21.30
N VAL A 110 -39.77 23.38 20.32
CA VAL A 110 -40.45 24.50 19.66
C VAL A 110 -41.77 24.03 19.05
N ILE A 111 -41.74 22.96 18.26
CA ILE A 111 -42.93 22.37 17.63
C ILE A 111 -43.99 22.03 18.68
N ARG A 112 -43.63 21.32 19.75
CA ARG A 112 -44.56 21.03 20.85
C ARG A 112 -45.17 22.29 21.46
N GLY A 113 -44.38 23.37 21.60
CA GLY A 113 -44.86 24.67 22.04
C GLY A 113 -45.89 25.29 21.09
N TRP A 114 -45.66 25.20 19.79
CA TRP A 114 -46.60 25.66 18.75
C TRP A 114 -47.87 24.82 18.71
N GLU A 115 -47.78 23.50 18.78
CA GLU A 115 -48.94 22.60 18.85
C GLU A 115 -49.85 22.96 20.03
N GLY A 116 -49.27 23.24 21.20
CA GLY A 116 -50.02 23.69 22.38
C GLY A 116 -50.69 25.05 22.19
N LYS A 117 -50.03 26.00 21.51
CA LYS A 117 -50.64 27.30 21.17
C LYS A 117 -51.79 27.14 20.17
N PHE A 118 -51.60 26.29 19.16
CA PHE A 118 -52.62 26.03 18.13
C PHE A 118 -53.86 25.39 18.73
N LYS A 119 -53.70 24.37 19.60
CA LYS A 119 -54.82 23.75 20.34
C LYS A 119 -55.62 24.76 21.16
N ARG A 120 -54.94 25.69 21.85
CA ARG A 120 -55.60 26.75 22.62
C ARG A 120 -56.36 27.74 21.74
N LEU A 121 -55.84 28.04 20.55
CA LEU A 121 -56.47 28.94 19.60
C LEU A 121 -57.70 28.29 18.97
N ASP A 122 -57.58 27.03 18.56
CA ASP A 122 -58.66 26.21 18.01
C ASP A 122 -59.82 26.07 19.03
N SER A 123 -59.49 25.81 20.30
CA SER A 123 -60.49 25.75 21.39
C SER A 123 -61.21 27.09 21.64
N LYS A 124 -60.61 28.24 21.30
CA LYS A 124 -61.28 29.54 21.44
C LYS A 124 -62.19 29.84 20.25
N MET A 125 -61.77 29.43 19.04
CA MET A 125 -62.57 29.58 17.83
C MET A 125 -63.78 28.65 17.81
N SER A 126 -63.69 27.46 18.38
CA SER A 126 -64.80 26.50 18.43
C SER A 126 -65.91 26.86 19.44
N VAL A 127 -65.66 27.82 20.33
CA VAL A 127 -66.60 28.28 21.37
C VAL A 127 -67.24 29.64 21.00
N SER A 128 -66.88 30.22 19.85
CA SER A 128 -67.53 31.39 19.24
C SER A 128 -68.48 30.98 18.12
#